data_AF-A0A0F7KHB3-F1
#
_entry.id   AF-A0A0F7KHB3-F1
#
_cell.length_a   1.000
_cell.length_b   1.000
_cell.length_c   1.000
_cell.angle_alpha   90.00
_cell.angle_beta   90.00
_cell.angle_gamma   90.00
#
_symmetry.space_group_name_H-M   'P 1'
#
loop_
_entity.id
_entity.type
_entity.pdbx_description
1 polymer ?
#
loop_
_entity_poly.entity_id
_entity_poly.type
_entity_poly.pdbx_seq_one_letter_code
_entity_poly.pdbx_strand_id
1 'polypeptide(L)'
;MANKPLPIEKVRKLLHLKFKEKLSYRAIGQALGIGYMSACYLVRKFVESGQIWPTELTDNELRLLLYQQKIPYQPVRVLPNFEEVRQRLVDGSSIRREWQTYLSENPDGYRYKRFRELYQLWCENRLDVNSHAPIPTPCEGALKPKPIVSKQEASQRALNEEECIGEALKKAEGFWHSQVNDNALLTLAGHGARLTVERDELVIFPGTTASTVKEPARRLARAVHGLKAIVIVGYAGYLTLDAIEWLAQQKVGLYTLDLVGDLCLNLIPAISPHRPIQRRAQYTANPFTIARSIMREKLGEAIRVKPALALPYRRILNDISSIGTLDMLRQAEGRAANLYWNQWNFELDHHRDFPEHWRTFSNRSSTLTGSGRKAVHPVNAMLNYGYTVLAGRIERALVFDGYDPAAGTLHAAMDGRASLAWDLIELLRPTVDEQLIGWIQTQKWRKRDFEVNDDGVVYLRQQLARVVIQKSWIPDAKIKQVIRWYAGQLVGREEGFRVG
;
A
#
# COMPACT_ATOMS: atom_id res chain seq x y z
N MET A 1 -0.83 23.49 -2.43
CA MET A 1 -1.10 24.45 -1.32
C MET A 1 -1.04 23.68 -0.02
N ALA A 2 -0.30 24.21 0.97
CA ALA A 2 -0.06 23.54 2.25
C ALA A 2 -1.38 23.17 2.97
N ASN A 3 -1.41 21.97 3.57
CA ASN A 3 -2.49 21.39 4.38
C ASN A 3 -2.75 22.22 5.66
N LYS A 4 -3.30 23.43 5.54
CA LYS A 4 -3.88 24.12 6.69
C LYS A 4 -5.32 23.62 6.91
N PRO A 5 -5.68 23.18 8.12
CA PRO A 5 -7.05 22.77 8.43
C PRO A 5 -8.00 23.96 8.22
N LEU A 6 -9.19 23.69 7.66
CA LEU A 6 -10.18 24.74 7.43
C LEU A 6 -10.76 25.21 8.77
N PRO A 7 -11.11 26.51 8.91
CA PRO A 7 -11.82 27.01 10.08
C PRO A 7 -13.11 26.23 10.33
N ILE A 8 -13.39 25.86 11.59
CA ILE A 8 -14.50 24.95 11.94
C ILE A 8 -15.87 25.52 11.55
N GLU A 9 -16.03 26.85 11.59
CA GLU A 9 -17.23 27.54 11.12
C GLU A 9 -17.50 27.29 9.63
N LYS A 10 -16.44 27.27 8.80
CA LYS A 10 -16.56 26.93 7.37
C LYS A 10 -16.92 25.46 7.19
N VAL A 11 -16.45 24.58 8.07
CA VAL A 11 -16.78 23.16 8.04
C VAL A 11 -18.26 22.94 8.37
N ARG A 12 -18.79 23.58 9.41
CA ARG A 12 -20.24 23.51 9.71
C ARG A 12 -21.09 24.05 8.57
N LYS A 13 -20.70 25.19 7.97
CA LYS A 13 -21.39 25.73 6.80
C LYS A 13 -21.33 24.76 5.61
N LEU A 14 -20.20 24.10 5.37
CA LEU A 14 -20.06 23.06 4.35
C LEU A 14 -21.02 21.89 4.62
N LEU A 15 -21.10 21.38 5.85
CA LEU A 15 -21.98 20.26 6.20
C LEU A 15 -23.45 20.68 6.07
N HIS A 16 -23.79 21.90 6.47
CA HIS A 16 -25.11 22.49 6.28
C HIS A 16 -25.52 22.54 4.80
N LEU A 17 -24.67 23.14 3.94
CA LEU A 17 -24.94 23.24 2.50
C LEU A 17 -25.04 21.87 1.83
N LYS A 18 -24.32 20.86 2.36
CA LYS A 18 -24.35 19.51 1.80
C LYS A 18 -25.60 18.73 2.21
N PHE A 19 -25.93 18.70 3.50
CA PHE A 19 -26.97 17.82 4.03
C PHE A 19 -28.34 18.47 4.12
N LYS A 20 -28.41 19.80 4.36
CA LYS A 20 -29.68 20.54 4.40
C LYS A 20 -30.06 21.06 3.01
N GLU A 21 -29.17 21.80 2.36
CA GLU A 21 -29.43 22.45 1.06
C GLU A 21 -29.14 21.54 -0.15
N LYS A 22 -28.62 20.33 0.07
CA LYS A 22 -28.33 19.30 -0.95
C LYS A 22 -27.48 19.78 -2.15
N LEU A 23 -26.62 20.77 -1.94
CA LEU A 23 -25.78 21.32 -3.00
C LEU A 23 -24.67 20.35 -3.45
N SER A 24 -24.23 20.52 -4.69
CA SER A 24 -23.09 19.78 -5.25
C SER A 24 -21.77 20.24 -4.62
N TYR A 25 -20.76 19.36 -4.54
CA TYR A 25 -19.45 19.71 -3.98
C TYR A 25 -18.76 20.86 -4.72
N ARG A 26 -19.04 21.02 -6.02
CA ARG A 26 -18.54 22.15 -6.82
C ARG A 26 -19.22 23.47 -6.42
N ALA A 27 -20.55 23.46 -6.25
CA ALA A 27 -21.29 24.62 -5.78
C ALA A 27 -20.87 25.03 -4.36
N ILE A 28 -20.66 24.05 -3.46
CA ILE A 28 -20.16 24.28 -2.09
C ILE A 28 -18.74 24.87 -2.13
N GLY A 29 -17.88 24.35 -3.01
CA GLY A 29 -16.52 24.86 -3.21
C GLY A 29 -16.50 26.33 -3.63
N GLN A 30 -17.35 26.69 -4.60
CA GLN A 30 -17.53 28.07 -5.05
C GLN A 30 -18.10 28.97 -3.95
N ALA A 31 -19.12 28.51 -3.22
CA ALA A 31 -19.78 29.29 -2.17
C ALA A 31 -18.88 29.60 -0.95
N LEU A 32 -17.99 28.67 -0.57
CA LEU A 32 -17.16 28.80 0.64
C LEU A 32 -15.69 29.17 0.36
N GLY A 33 -15.33 29.29 -0.91
CA GLY A 33 -13.95 29.53 -1.35
C GLY A 33 -13.00 28.41 -0.92
N ILE A 34 -13.47 27.16 -0.99
CA ILE A 34 -12.72 25.96 -0.61
C ILE A 34 -12.47 25.08 -1.84
N GLY A 35 -11.31 24.44 -1.89
CA GLY A 35 -11.00 23.49 -2.96
C GLY A 35 -12.03 22.36 -2.99
N TYR A 36 -12.47 21.97 -4.20
CA TYR A 36 -13.42 20.86 -4.41
C TYR A 36 -13.00 19.59 -3.65
N MET A 37 -11.71 19.26 -3.67
CA MET A 37 -11.16 18.10 -2.98
C MET A 37 -11.26 18.23 -1.45
N SER A 38 -11.08 19.43 -0.89
CA SER A 38 -11.24 19.68 0.54
C SER A 38 -12.71 19.54 0.96
N ALA A 39 -13.65 19.98 0.13
CA ALA A 39 -15.08 19.81 0.39
C ALA A 39 -15.47 18.33 0.38
N CYS A 40 -15.02 17.57 -0.63
CA CYS A 40 -15.25 16.14 -0.73
C CYS A 40 -14.65 15.37 0.46
N TYR A 41 -13.39 15.66 0.81
CA TYR A 41 -12.67 15.00 1.89
C TYR A 41 -13.37 15.17 3.25
N LEU A 42 -13.79 16.39 3.60
CA LEU A 42 -14.41 16.67 4.90
C LEU A 42 -15.81 16.07 5.03
N VAL A 43 -16.62 16.13 3.97
CA VAL A 43 -17.95 15.47 3.99
C VAL A 43 -17.79 13.97 4.12
N ARG A 44 -16.87 13.37 3.35
CA ARG A 44 -16.61 11.93 3.41
C ARG A 44 -16.17 11.50 4.80
N LYS A 45 -15.22 12.21 5.40
CA LYS A 45 -14.72 11.92 6.77
C LYS A 45 -15.81 12.06 7.84
N PHE A 46 -16.74 13.00 7.66
CA PHE A 46 -17.92 13.15 8.52
C PHE A 46 -18.92 11.99 8.36
N VAL A 47 -19.11 11.46 7.15
CA VAL A 47 -19.99 10.29 6.93
C VAL A 47 -19.35 9.01 7.45
N GLU A 48 -18.05 8.83 7.22
CA GLU A 48 -17.29 7.66 7.68
C GLU A 48 -17.19 7.57 9.21
N SER A 49 -17.31 8.70 9.93
CA SER A 49 -17.37 8.70 11.39
C SER A 49 -18.73 8.27 11.97
N GLY A 50 -19.72 8.00 11.11
CA GLY A 50 -21.06 7.57 11.51
C GLY A 50 -21.92 8.69 12.10
N GLN A 51 -21.50 9.95 11.98
CA GLN A 51 -22.26 11.09 12.48
C GLN A 51 -23.40 11.47 11.54
N ILE A 52 -24.52 11.90 12.11
CA ILE A 52 -25.70 12.40 11.39
C ILE A 52 -25.76 13.93 11.44
N TRP A 53 -26.36 14.54 10.41
CA TRP A 53 -26.58 15.99 10.36
C TRP A 53 -28.05 16.34 10.67
N PRO A 54 -28.34 17.32 11.55
CA PRO A 54 -27.40 18.12 12.31
C PRO A 54 -26.68 17.31 13.39
N THR A 55 -25.39 17.57 13.57
CA THR A 55 -24.57 16.90 14.60
C THR A 55 -24.66 17.64 15.92
N GLU A 56 -24.75 16.89 17.02
CA GLU A 56 -24.69 17.40 18.40
C GLU A 56 -23.25 17.67 18.87
N LEU A 57 -22.24 17.28 18.08
CA LEU A 57 -20.84 17.50 18.42
C LEU A 57 -20.53 18.99 18.58
N THR A 58 -19.76 19.34 19.61
CA THR A 58 -19.20 20.68 19.81
C THR A 58 -18.15 20.98 18.73
N ASP A 59 -17.80 22.26 18.54
CA ASP A 59 -16.79 22.67 17.56
C ASP A 59 -15.43 22.00 17.80
N ASN A 60 -15.07 21.78 19.07
CA ASN A 60 -13.83 21.10 19.44
C ASN A 60 -13.88 19.60 19.12
N GLU A 61 -14.98 18.92 19.40
CA GLU A 61 -15.16 17.50 19.07
C GLU A 61 -15.23 17.27 17.56
N LEU A 62 -15.95 18.13 16.84
CA LEU A 62 -16.02 18.10 15.37
C LEU A 62 -14.63 18.35 14.76
N ARG A 63 -13.85 19.27 15.35
CA ARG A 63 -12.47 19.52 14.94
C ARG A 63 -11.57 18.32 15.20
N LEU A 64 -11.69 17.67 16.36
CA LEU A 64 -10.93 16.46 16.69
C LEU A 64 -11.28 15.31 15.75
N LEU A 65 -12.56 15.11 15.47
CA LEU A 65 -13.05 14.09 14.55
C LEU A 65 -12.50 14.30 13.13
N LEU A 66 -12.51 15.54 12.64
CA LEU A 66 -12.15 15.85 11.25
C LEU A 66 -10.66 16.10 11.05
N TYR A 67 -9.95 16.58 12.07
CA TYR A 67 -8.56 17.05 11.94
C TYR A 67 -7.59 16.41 12.92
N GLN A 68 -7.97 15.32 13.59
CA GLN A 68 -7.13 14.59 14.57
C GLN A 68 -5.64 14.63 14.20
N GLN A 69 -4.94 15.60 14.79
CA GLN A 69 -3.49 15.55 14.91
C GLN A 69 -3.28 14.59 16.07
N LYS A 70 -2.47 13.55 15.85
CA LYS A 70 -1.91 12.75 16.95
C LYS A 70 -1.43 13.75 18.00
N ILE A 71 -2.04 13.75 19.19
CA ILE A 71 -1.47 14.44 20.34
C ILE A 71 -0.08 13.80 20.49
N PRO A 72 1.02 14.52 20.27
CA PRO A 72 2.32 13.93 20.48
C PRO A 72 2.34 13.51 21.95
N TYR A 73 2.50 12.21 22.19
CA TYR A 73 2.87 11.71 23.49
C TYR A 73 4.16 12.43 23.90
N GLN A 74 4.06 13.39 24.81
CA GLN A 74 5.21 13.97 25.48
C GLN A 74 5.41 13.19 26.77
N PRO A 75 6.37 12.25 26.85
CA PRO A 75 6.75 11.71 28.15
C PRO A 75 7.24 12.88 29.01
N VAL A 76 6.72 13.00 30.23
CA VAL A 76 7.24 13.95 31.20
C VAL A 76 8.64 13.49 31.56
N ARG A 77 9.66 14.25 31.13
CA ARG A 77 11.07 13.89 31.33
C ARG A 77 11.61 14.58 32.57
N VAL A 78 12.14 13.79 33.50
CA VAL A 78 12.76 14.27 34.73
C VAL A 78 13.99 15.12 34.40
N LEU A 79 14.09 16.29 35.01
CA LEU A 79 15.25 17.17 34.91
C LEU A 79 16.44 16.57 35.69
N PRO A 80 17.65 16.54 35.13
CA PRO A 80 18.85 16.15 35.88
C PRO A 80 19.12 17.13 37.04
N ASN A 81 19.69 16.64 38.14
CA ASN A 81 20.22 17.51 39.20
C ASN A 81 21.49 18.21 38.70
N PHE A 82 21.34 19.40 38.12
CA PHE A 82 22.45 20.10 37.47
C PHE A 82 23.52 20.60 38.46
N GLU A 83 23.21 20.75 39.75
CA GLU A 83 24.20 21.11 40.77
C GLU A 83 25.21 19.97 41.00
N GLU A 84 24.72 18.72 41.09
CA GLU A 84 25.59 17.53 41.17
C GLU A 84 26.41 17.34 39.89
N VAL A 85 25.79 17.56 38.72
CA VAL A 85 26.48 17.52 37.43
C VAL A 85 27.62 18.54 37.42
N ARG A 86 27.41 19.76 37.94
CA ARG A 86 28.44 20.80 38.00
C ARG A 86 29.59 20.40 38.92
N GLN A 87 29.31 19.86 40.09
CA GLN A 87 30.35 19.40 41.02
C GLN A 87 31.22 18.29 40.41
N ARG A 88 30.60 17.28 39.79
CA ARG A 88 31.34 16.18 39.14
C ARG A 88 32.17 16.64 37.93
N LEU A 89 31.71 17.67 37.22
CA LEU A 89 32.50 18.30 36.14
C LEU A 89 33.72 19.05 36.68
N VAL A 90 33.63 19.67 37.86
CA VAL A 90 34.78 20.29 38.54
C VAL A 90 35.79 19.23 38.98
N ASP A 91 35.30 18.06 39.40
CA ASP A 91 36.14 16.90 39.76
C ASP A 91 36.76 16.17 38.54
N GLY A 92 36.59 16.71 37.33
CA GLY A 92 37.22 16.23 36.10
C GLY A 92 36.38 15.25 35.28
N SER A 93 35.09 15.10 35.57
CA SER A 93 34.18 14.33 34.71
C SER A 93 33.87 15.08 33.41
N SER A 94 33.34 14.38 32.39
CA SER A 94 32.94 15.00 31.13
C SER A 94 31.42 15.09 31.04
N ILE A 95 30.90 16.15 30.41
CA ILE A 95 29.45 16.36 30.30
C ILE A 95 28.73 15.22 29.55
N ARG A 96 29.47 14.53 28.68
CA ARG A 96 28.97 13.34 27.97
C ARG A 96 28.85 12.14 28.90
N ARG A 97 29.73 12.02 29.89
CA ARG A 97 29.67 10.99 30.93
C ARG A 97 28.50 11.26 31.87
N GLU A 98 28.30 12.49 32.33
CA GLU A 98 27.16 12.85 33.17
C GLU A 98 25.82 12.67 32.44
N TRP A 99 25.75 12.98 31.13
CA TRP A 99 24.57 12.67 30.32
C TRP A 99 24.31 11.16 30.20
N GLN A 100 25.36 10.35 30.03
CA GLN A 100 25.23 8.89 29.97
C GLN A 100 24.72 8.32 31.29
N THR A 101 25.23 8.83 32.43
CA THR A 101 24.73 8.49 33.77
C THR A 101 23.26 8.86 33.92
N TYR A 102 22.88 10.08 33.54
CA TYR A 102 21.49 10.53 33.56
C TYR A 102 20.56 9.65 32.70
N LEU A 103 21.00 9.26 31.49
CA LEU A 103 20.20 8.42 30.59
C LEU A 103 20.11 6.97 31.10
N SER A 104 21.11 6.48 31.84
CA SER A 104 21.03 5.16 32.49
C SER A 104 20.03 5.14 33.65
N GLU A 105 19.86 6.26 34.35
CA GLU A 105 18.88 6.40 35.43
C GLU A 105 17.48 6.77 34.89
N ASN A 106 17.42 7.39 33.70
CA ASN A 106 16.18 7.86 33.06
C ASN A 106 16.14 7.44 31.58
N PRO A 107 15.66 6.23 31.23
CA PRO A 107 15.65 5.72 29.86
C PRO A 107 14.91 6.60 28.85
N ASP A 108 13.84 7.27 29.30
CA ASP A 108 13.04 8.22 28.51
C ASP A 108 13.52 9.68 28.60
N GLY A 109 14.70 9.89 29.20
CA GLY A 109 15.30 11.18 29.48
C GLY A 109 15.74 11.99 28.26
N TYR A 110 16.22 13.20 28.51
CA TYR A 110 16.75 14.09 27.47
C TYR A 110 17.93 13.48 26.69
N ARG A 111 17.84 13.55 25.35
CA ARG A 111 18.96 13.21 24.46
C ARG A 111 20.12 14.19 24.65
N TYR A 112 21.35 13.75 24.33
CA TYR A 112 22.60 14.48 24.63
C TYR A 112 22.58 15.97 24.26
N LYS A 113 22.10 16.30 23.05
CA LYS A 113 22.00 17.68 22.57
C LYS A 113 21.13 18.54 23.50
N ARG A 114 19.95 18.02 23.85
CA ARG A 114 19.00 18.72 24.73
C ARG A 114 19.51 18.77 26.18
N PHE A 115 20.15 17.71 26.67
CA PHE A 115 20.77 17.69 27.99
C PHE A 115 21.84 18.79 28.14
N ARG A 116 22.71 18.93 27.13
CA ARG A 116 23.75 19.98 27.12
C ARG A 116 23.14 21.39 27.05
N GLU A 117 22.12 21.58 26.22
CA GLU A 117 21.38 22.85 26.14
C GLU A 117 20.76 23.22 27.49
N LEU A 118 20.11 22.27 28.18
CA LEU A 118 19.50 22.50 29.49
C LEU A 118 20.56 22.81 30.56
N TYR A 119 21.70 22.11 30.55
CA TYR A 119 22.81 22.43 31.47
C TYR A 119 23.37 23.85 31.22
N GLN A 120 23.51 24.27 29.96
CA GLN A 120 23.93 25.63 29.64
C GLN A 120 22.91 26.68 30.09
N LEU A 121 21.62 26.44 29.83
CA LEU A 121 20.54 27.32 30.28
C LEU A 121 20.47 27.41 31.81
N TRP A 122 20.77 26.32 32.51
CA TRP A 122 20.88 26.30 33.97
C TRP A 122 22.08 27.12 34.47
N CYS A 123 23.27 26.97 33.85
CA CYS A 123 24.43 27.81 34.16
C CYS A 123 24.18 29.31 33.91
N GLU A 124 23.32 29.63 32.94
CA GLU A 124 22.89 31.00 32.63
C GLU A 124 21.74 31.51 33.53
N ASN A 125 21.26 30.70 34.49
CA ASN A 125 20.10 31.00 35.35
C ASN A 125 18.79 31.25 34.57
N ARG A 126 18.66 30.66 33.39
CA ARG A 126 17.51 30.81 32.47
C ARG A 126 16.60 29.59 32.44
N LEU A 127 16.77 28.67 33.37
CA LEU A 127 16.01 27.42 33.48
C LEU A 127 15.04 27.49 34.66
N ASP A 128 13.75 27.39 34.42
CA ASP A 128 12.71 27.37 35.46
C ASP A 128 12.58 25.94 36.02
N VAL A 129 12.98 25.73 37.28
CA VAL A 129 13.20 24.39 37.87
C VAL A 129 11.95 23.87 38.62
N ASN A 130 10.91 24.68 38.78
CA ASN A 130 9.76 24.36 39.66
C ASN A 130 8.64 23.53 39.01
N SER A 131 8.81 23.00 37.79
CA SER A 131 7.67 22.40 37.08
C SER A 131 7.47 20.88 37.22
N HIS A 132 8.40 20.06 37.78
CA HIS A 132 8.18 18.59 37.84
C HIS A 132 8.83 17.89 39.06
N ALA A 133 8.05 17.06 39.77
CA ALA A 133 8.42 16.25 40.96
C ALA A 133 8.47 14.72 40.65
N PRO A 134 8.75 13.78 41.58
CA PRO A 134 10.04 13.09 41.77
C PRO A 134 10.07 11.55 41.52
N ILE A 135 11.27 10.98 41.75
CA ILE A 135 11.90 9.67 41.41
C ILE A 135 11.34 8.43 42.16
N PRO A 136 11.56 7.19 41.65
CA PRO A 136 12.27 6.15 42.44
C PRO A 136 13.35 5.31 41.69
N THR A 137 14.25 4.74 42.49
CA THR A 137 15.62 4.21 42.28
C THR A 137 15.71 2.68 41.95
N PRO A 138 16.90 2.01 41.83
CA PRO A 138 17.29 1.25 40.64
C PRO A 138 17.55 -0.28 40.88
N CYS A 139 17.89 -1.03 39.82
CA CYS A 139 18.57 -2.34 39.94
C CYS A 139 19.59 -2.57 38.81
N GLU A 140 20.73 -3.15 39.22
CA GLU A 140 22.02 -3.26 38.54
C GLU A 140 22.11 -4.39 37.49
N GLY A 141 23.11 -4.29 36.60
CA GLY A 141 23.51 -5.41 35.74
C GLY A 141 24.54 -5.03 34.67
N ALA A 142 25.82 -5.04 35.05
CA ALA A 142 26.97 -4.74 34.20
C ALA A 142 27.17 -5.71 33.01
N LEU A 143 27.80 -5.24 31.92
CA LEU A 143 28.86 -5.97 31.20
C LEU A 143 29.67 -5.02 30.28
N LYS A 144 31.00 -5.24 30.30
CA LYS A 144 32.11 -4.39 29.83
C LYS A 144 32.42 -4.53 28.31
N PRO A 145 33.25 -3.63 27.73
CA PRO A 145 33.37 -3.37 26.29
C PRO A 145 34.61 -4.01 25.63
N LYS A 146 34.71 -3.93 24.29
CA LYS A 146 35.96 -4.06 23.51
C LYS A 146 35.88 -3.29 22.17
N PRO A 147 37.01 -2.97 21.51
CA PRO A 147 37.51 -1.59 21.40
C PRO A 147 37.46 -0.99 19.98
N ILE A 148 37.66 0.32 19.95
CA ILE A 148 37.73 1.21 18.78
C ILE A 148 39.13 1.09 18.14
N VAL A 149 39.17 0.92 16.81
CA VAL A 149 40.35 1.25 15.99
C VAL A 149 40.14 2.62 15.34
N SER A 150 41.27 3.32 15.22
CA SER A 150 41.50 4.76 15.09
C SER A 150 40.80 5.48 13.93
N LYS A 151 40.16 6.59 14.29
CA LYS A 151 39.80 7.69 13.39
C LYS A 151 41.07 8.45 13.00
N GLN A 152 41.68 8.12 11.86
CA GLN A 152 42.55 9.10 11.20
C GLN A 152 42.59 9.02 9.67
N GLU A 153 41.95 8.01 9.05
CA GLU A 153 41.83 7.95 7.58
C GLU A 153 40.43 8.33 7.04
N ALA A 154 39.45 8.58 7.91
CA ALA A 154 38.07 8.87 7.51
C ALA A 154 37.80 10.32 7.12
N SER A 155 38.70 11.25 7.46
CA SER A 155 38.43 12.70 7.32
C SER A 155 38.83 13.30 5.97
N GLN A 156 39.57 12.59 5.11
CA GLN A 156 39.85 13.05 3.73
C GLN A 156 38.88 12.47 2.67
N ARG A 157 38.11 11.42 2.99
CA ARG A 157 37.14 10.81 2.05
C ARG A 157 35.71 11.37 2.13
N ALA A 158 35.40 12.17 3.15
CA ALA A 158 34.04 12.67 3.41
C ALA A 158 33.68 13.98 2.67
N LEU A 159 34.55 14.48 1.78
CA LEU A 159 34.33 15.71 1.01
C LEU A 159 33.78 15.47 -0.40
N ASN A 160 33.55 14.22 -0.81
CA ASN A 160 32.87 13.90 -2.06
C ASN A 160 31.55 13.16 -1.76
N GLU A 161 30.44 13.74 -2.24
CA GLU A 161 29.10 13.15 -2.39
C GLU A 161 28.15 13.19 -1.17
N GLU A 162 27.81 14.38 -0.65
CA GLU A 162 26.45 14.60 -0.15
C GLU A 162 25.53 14.90 -1.34
N GLU A 163 25.08 13.85 -2.02
CA GLU A 163 24.09 13.98 -3.09
C GLU A 163 22.79 14.62 -2.55
N CYS A 164 22.35 15.72 -3.16
CA CYS A 164 21.13 16.41 -2.76
C CYS A 164 19.94 15.43 -2.74
N ILE A 165 19.02 15.56 -1.77
CA ILE A 165 17.84 14.67 -1.64
C ILE A 165 17.04 14.61 -2.97
N GLY A 166 16.97 15.72 -3.70
CA GLY A 166 16.33 15.76 -5.01
C GLY A 166 17.06 14.98 -6.10
N GLU A 167 18.40 14.98 -6.10
CA GLU A 167 19.20 14.29 -7.12
C GLU A 167 19.13 12.77 -6.96
N ALA A 168 19.30 12.25 -5.75
CA ALA A 168 19.22 10.79 -5.59
C ALA A 168 17.77 10.26 -5.72
N LEU A 169 16.74 11.12 -5.55
CA LEU A 169 15.37 10.78 -5.93
C LEU A 169 15.23 10.66 -7.46
N LYS A 170 15.74 11.66 -8.20
CA LYS A 170 15.76 11.64 -9.68
C LYS A 170 16.47 10.40 -10.21
N LYS A 171 17.61 10.02 -9.61
CA LYS A 171 18.35 8.80 -9.97
C LYS A 171 17.53 7.54 -9.72
N ALA A 172 16.84 7.44 -8.58
CA ALA A 172 15.99 6.29 -8.28
C ALA A 172 14.83 6.14 -9.28
N GLU A 173 14.12 7.23 -9.58
CA GLU A 173 13.04 7.19 -10.58
C GLU A 173 13.54 6.93 -12.00
N GLY A 174 14.69 7.51 -12.37
CA GLY A 174 15.34 7.24 -13.66
C GLY A 174 15.77 5.78 -13.82
N PHE A 175 16.24 5.14 -12.75
CA PHE A 175 16.59 3.72 -12.73
C PHE A 175 15.36 2.83 -12.97
N TRP A 176 14.24 3.07 -12.30
CA TRP A 176 13.03 2.26 -12.53
C TRP A 176 12.42 2.53 -13.90
N HIS A 177 12.48 3.77 -14.37
CA HIS A 177 12.04 4.13 -15.71
C HIS A 177 12.77 3.32 -16.79
N SER A 178 14.09 3.10 -16.67
CA SER A 178 14.85 2.33 -17.67
C SER A 178 14.53 0.83 -17.69
N GLN A 179 13.85 0.30 -16.66
CA GLN A 179 13.42 -1.10 -16.60
C GLN A 179 12.03 -1.34 -17.20
N VAL A 180 11.32 -0.29 -17.59
CA VAL A 180 9.96 -0.38 -18.13
C VAL A 180 9.99 -0.94 -19.56
N ASN A 181 9.14 -1.93 -19.84
CA ASN A 181 8.91 -2.48 -21.18
C ASN A 181 7.43 -2.32 -21.60
N ASP A 182 7.16 -1.25 -22.35
CA ASP A 182 5.80 -0.85 -22.75
C ASP A 182 5.36 -1.42 -24.12
N ASN A 183 5.47 -2.73 -24.32
CA ASN A 183 5.02 -3.38 -25.57
C ASN A 183 3.49 -3.64 -25.56
N ALA A 184 3.07 -4.75 -24.94
CA ALA A 184 1.66 -5.13 -24.88
C ALA A 184 0.90 -4.49 -23.70
N LEU A 185 1.64 -4.00 -22.71
CA LEU A 185 1.12 -3.39 -21.49
C LEU A 185 1.78 -2.03 -21.36
N LEU A 186 0.99 -0.96 -21.49
CA LEU A 186 1.47 0.39 -21.26
C LEU A 186 1.15 0.79 -19.83
N THR A 187 2.18 1.19 -19.09
CA THR A 187 2.00 1.70 -17.73
C THR A 187 2.30 3.19 -17.71
N LEU A 188 1.35 4.01 -17.27
CA LEU A 188 1.50 5.46 -17.19
C LEU A 188 1.66 5.86 -15.73
N ALA A 189 2.70 6.66 -15.47
CA ALA A 189 3.03 7.17 -14.14
C ALA A 189 2.94 8.69 -14.12
N GLY A 190 2.68 9.23 -12.92
CA GLY A 190 2.83 10.66 -12.65
C GLY A 190 1.57 11.50 -12.83
N HIS A 191 1.72 12.80 -12.63
CA HIS A 191 0.61 13.74 -12.66
C HIS A 191 0.33 14.24 -14.08
N GLY A 192 -0.94 14.30 -14.45
CA GLY A 192 -1.41 14.91 -15.69
C GLY A 192 -1.35 14.01 -16.91
N ALA A 193 -1.27 12.68 -16.74
CA ALA A 193 -1.36 11.74 -17.85
C ALA A 193 -2.67 12.00 -18.64
N ARG A 194 -2.58 12.03 -19.97
CA ARG A 194 -3.71 12.36 -20.83
C ARG A 194 -3.86 11.32 -21.93
N LEU A 195 -5.09 10.84 -22.12
CA LEU A 195 -5.45 10.03 -23.27
C LEU A 195 -6.50 10.78 -24.08
N THR A 196 -6.20 11.04 -25.35
CA THR A 196 -7.10 11.68 -26.31
C THR A 196 -7.16 10.91 -27.62
N VAL A 197 -8.14 11.18 -28.47
CA VAL A 197 -8.12 10.71 -29.86
C VAL A 197 -7.94 11.89 -30.79
N GLU A 198 -6.98 11.81 -31.70
CA GLU A 198 -6.75 12.80 -32.74
C GLU A 198 -6.67 12.08 -34.08
N ARG A 199 -7.53 12.47 -35.04
CA ARG A 199 -7.55 11.86 -36.39
C ARG A 199 -7.64 10.33 -36.35
N ASP A 200 -8.51 9.82 -35.47
CA ASP A 200 -8.76 8.38 -35.21
C ASP A 200 -7.57 7.59 -34.61
N GLU A 201 -6.51 8.27 -34.21
CA GLU A 201 -5.39 7.69 -33.47
C GLU A 201 -5.53 8.00 -31.98
N LEU A 202 -5.26 7.00 -31.13
CA LEU A 202 -5.14 7.23 -29.70
C LEU A 202 -3.81 7.94 -29.42
N VAL A 203 -3.88 9.14 -28.87
CA VAL A 203 -2.73 9.94 -28.45
C VAL A 203 -2.60 9.86 -26.93
N ILE A 204 -1.43 9.41 -26.48
CA ILE A 204 -1.11 9.20 -25.07
C ILE A 204 -0.01 10.17 -24.68
N PHE A 205 -0.32 11.05 -23.74
CA PHE A 205 0.65 11.92 -23.09
C PHE A 205 0.99 11.34 -21.71
N PRO A 206 2.24 10.92 -21.49
CA PRO A 206 2.71 10.45 -20.19
C PRO A 206 2.56 11.52 -19.11
N GLY A 207 2.39 11.07 -17.86
CA GLY A 207 2.36 11.98 -16.71
C GLY A 207 3.74 12.51 -16.36
N THR A 208 3.77 13.60 -15.60
CA THR A 208 5.01 14.16 -15.07
C THR A 208 5.39 13.43 -13.77
N THR A 209 6.59 12.88 -13.73
CA THR A 209 7.17 12.22 -12.53
C THR A 209 8.40 12.97 -12.02
N ALA A 210 9.01 12.52 -10.92
CA ALA A 210 10.27 13.07 -10.43
C ALA A 210 11.48 12.62 -11.29
N SER A 211 11.32 11.60 -12.15
CA SER A 211 12.31 11.20 -13.15
C SER A 211 12.77 12.38 -14.02
N THR A 212 14.08 12.41 -14.33
CA THR A 212 14.66 13.36 -15.30
C THR A 212 14.38 12.97 -16.75
N VAL A 213 13.97 11.72 -16.99
CA VAL A 213 13.66 11.23 -18.33
C VAL A 213 12.25 11.69 -18.71
N LYS A 214 12.15 12.52 -19.75
CA LYS A 214 10.87 12.91 -20.32
C LYS A 214 10.42 11.88 -21.34
N GLU A 215 9.24 11.32 -21.15
CA GLU A 215 8.64 10.42 -22.12
C GLU A 215 7.89 11.22 -23.20
N PRO A 216 8.13 10.94 -24.50
CA PRO A 216 7.39 11.59 -25.57
C PRO A 216 5.94 11.10 -25.61
N ALA A 217 5.07 11.94 -26.19
CA ALA A 217 3.72 11.51 -26.52
C ALA A 217 3.75 10.37 -27.54
N ARG A 218 2.86 9.39 -27.37
CA ARG A 218 2.73 8.24 -28.28
C ARG A 218 1.43 8.35 -29.05
N ARG A 219 1.46 8.02 -30.34
CA ARG A 219 0.28 7.92 -31.20
C ARG A 219 0.11 6.47 -31.62
N LEU A 220 -1.09 5.94 -31.43
CA LEU A 220 -1.42 4.54 -31.71
C LEU A 220 -2.58 4.49 -32.70
N ALA A 221 -2.30 3.99 -33.89
CA ALA A 221 -3.32 3.69 -34.88
C ALA A 221 -4.06 2.38 -34.53
N ARG A 222 -5.32 2.27 -34.96
CA ARG A 222 -6.15 1.09 -34.74
C ARG A 222 -5.54 -0.17 -35.35
N ALA A 223 -5.82 -1.33 -34.76
CA ALA A 223 -5.40 -2.67 -35.18
C ALA A 223 -3.88 -2.97 -35.21
N VAL A 224 -3.00 -1.97 -35.36
CA VAL A 224 -1.54 -2.15 -35.47
C VAL A 224 -0.78 -1.93 -34.17
N HIS A 225 -1.46 -1.45 -33.12
CA HIS A 225 -0.83 -1.02 -31.87
C HIS A 225 -0.33 -2.16 -30.97
N GLY A 226 -0.85 -3.39 -31.11
CA GLY A 226 -0.46 -4.55 -30.28
C GLY A 226 -0.80 -4.46 -28.78
N LEU A 227 -1.24 -3.29 -28.31
CA LEU A 227 -1.62 -3.01 -26.93
C LEU A 227 -2.78 -3.88 -26.43
N LYS A 228 -2.61 -4.49 -25.25
CA LYS A 228 -3.64 -5.25 -24.54
C LYS A 228 -4.25 -4.45 -23.39
N ALA A 229 -3.44 -3.63 -22.73
CA ALA A 229 -3.89 -2.87 -21.57
C ALA A 229 -3.09 -1.58 -21.36
N ILE A 230 -3.76 -0.60 -20.76
CA ILE A 230 -3.18 0.61 -20.16
C ILE A 230 -3.46 0.57 -18.67
N VAL A 231 -2.42 0.75 -17.85
CA VAL A 231 -2.55 0.92 -16.41
C VAL A 231 -2.02 2.30 -16.03
N ILE A 232 -2.86 3.13 -15.44
CA ILE A 232 -2.50 4.47 -14.97
C ILE A 232 -2.29 4.41 -13.46
N VAL A 233 -1.10 4.77 -13.00
CA VAL A 233 -0.76 4.85 -11.58
C VAL A 233 -0.84 6.31 -11.13
N GLY A 234 -1.87 6.63 -10.35
CA GLY A 234 -2.13 7.96 -9.81
C GLY A 234 -3.53 8.48 -10.13
N TYR A 235 -3.89 9.58 -9.45
CA TYR A 235 -5.24 10.16 -9.49
C TYR A 235 -5.36 11.43 -10.36
N ALA A 236 -4.27 11.91 -10.93
CA ALA A 236 -4.24 13.16 -11.69
C ALA A 236 -4.05 12.87 -13.17
N GLY A 237 -5.11 13.01 -13.97
CA GLY A 237 -5.06 12.81 -15.42
C GLY A 237 -6.38 13.19 -16.10
N TYR A 238 -6.40 13.14 -17.42
CA TYR A 238 -7.57 13.45 -18.23
C TYR A 238 -7.80 12.35 -19.26
N LEU A 239 -9.03 11.84 -19.30
CA LEU A 239 -9.50 10.88 -20.29
C LEU A 239 -10.64 11.56 -21.06
N THR A 240 -10.54 11.60 -22.38
CA THR A 240 -11.64 12.07 -23.22
C THR A 240 -12.58 10.90 -23.55
N LEU A 241 -13.85 11.20 -23.88
CA LEU A 241 -14.86 10.16 -24.12
C LEU A 241 -14.54 9.31 -25.35
N ASP A 242 -14.05 9.95 -26.41
CA ASP A 242 -13.51 9.30 -27.61
C ASP A 242 -12.36 8.34 -27.29
N ALA A 243 -11.46 8.67 -26.35
CA ALA A 243 -10.38 7.77 -25.91
C ALA A 243 -10.94 6.54 -25.18
N ILE A 244 -11.94 6.72 -24.32
CA ILE A 244 -12.62 5.61 -23.64
C ILE A 244 -13.30 4.69 -24.65
N GLU A 245 -14.03 5.28 -25.61
CA GLU A 245 -14.70 4.55 -26.68
C GLU A 245 -13.71 3.81 -27.58
N TRP A 246 -12.63 4.47 -28.00
CA TRP A 246 -11.56 3.89 -28.81
C TRP A 246 -10.95 2.66 -28.11
N LEU A 247 -10.62 2.77 -26.82
CA LEU A 247 -10.08 1.66 -26.03
C LEU A 247 -11.08 0.50 -25.93
N ALA A 248 -12.36 0.79 -25.71
CA ALA A 248 -13.41 -0.22 -25.65
C ALA A 248 -13.56 -0.96 -26.99
N GLN A 249 -13.59 -0.23 -28.12
CA GLN A 249 -13.69 -0.79 -29.47
C GLN A 249 -12.46 -1.65 -29.83
N GLN A 250 -11.26 -1.22 -29.45
CA GLN A 250 -10.02 -1.99 -29.65
C GLN A 250 -9.81 -3.10 -28.60
N LYS A 251 -10.77 -3.30 -27.68
CA LYS A 251 -10.74 -4.28 -26.58
C LYS A 251 -9.54 -4.11 -25.64
N VAL A 252 -8.96 -2.91 -25.57
CA VAL A 252 -7.86 -2.58 -24.67
C VAL A 252 -8.41 -2.40 -23.24
N GLY A 253 -7.79 -3.07 -22.27
CA GLY A 253 -8.11 -2.87 -20.85
C GLY A 253 -7.60 -1.52 -20.37
N LEU A 254 -8.40 -0.78 -19.59
CA LEU A 254 -7.94 0.44 -18.92
C LEU A 254 -8.17 0.29 -17.42
N TYR A 255 -7.08 0.38 -16.67
CA TYR A 255 -7.07 0.28 -15.22
C TYR A 255 -6.47 1.55 -14.65
N THR A 256 -7.05 2.10 -13.58
CA THR A 256 -6.42 3.19 -12.84
C THR A 256 -6.26 2.79 -11.38
N LEU A 257 -5.09 3.01 -10.84
CA LEU A 257 -4.76 2.75 -9.44
C LEU A 257 -4.55 4.07 -8.70
N ASP A 258 -4.94 4.13 -7.43
CA ASP A 258 -4.47 5.22 -6.57
C ASP A 258 -2.99 5.04 -6.18
N LEU A 259 -2.46 5.96 -5.36
CA LEU A 259 -1.08 5.87 -4.91
C LEU A 259 -0.84 4.74 -3.91
N VAL A 260 -1.87 4.22 -3.25
CA VAL A 260 -1.73 3.10 -2.29
C VAL A 260 -1.81 1.75 -3.01
N GLY A 261 -2.30 1.72 -4.24
CA GLY A 261 -2.43 0.54 -5.08
C GLY A 261 -3.84 -0.04 -5.09
N ASP A 262 -4.87 0.73 -4.71
CA ASP A 262 -6.27 0.36 -4.83
C ASP A 262 -6.81 0.67 -6.23
N LEU A 263 -7.69 -0.19 -6.75
CA LEU A 263 -8.29 -0.04 -8.08
C LEU A 263 -9.39 1.03 -8.06
N CYS A 264 -9.20 2.12 -8.79
CA CYS A 264 -10.18 3.21 -8.89
C CYS A 264 -11.08 3.09 -10.13
N LEU A 265 -10.54 2.60 -11.25
CA LEU A 265 -11.27 2.41 -12.49
C LEU A 265 -10.88 1.07 -13.10
N ASN A 266 -11.88 0.32 -13.50
CA ASN A 266 -11.75 -0.84 -14.37
C ASN A 266 -12.70 -0.62 -15.55
N LEU A 267 -12.17 -0.21 -16.70
CA LEU A 267 -13.00 -0.01 -17.88
C LEU A 267 -13.54 -1.38 -18.31
N ILE A 268 -14.85 -1.49 -18.46
CA ILE A 268 -15.53 -2.68 -18.97
C ILE A 268 -16.43 -2.21 -20.12
N PRO A 269 -16.43 -2.88 -21.29
CA PRO A 269 -17.25 -2.42 -22.41
C PRO A 269 -18.74 -2.50 -22.10
N ALA A 270 -19.50 -1.51 -22.57
CA ALA A 270 -20.94 -1.41 -22.35
C ALA A 270 -21.72 -2.62 -22.89
N ILE A 271 -21.27 -3.21 -24.00
CA ILE A 271 -21.87 -4.42 -24.57
C ILE A 271 -21.17 -5.64 -23.99
N SER A 272 -21.62 -6.06 -22.81
CA SER A 272 -21.20 -7.31 -22.19
C SER A 272 -22.17 -8.43 -22.57
N PRO A 273 -21.70 -9.61 -22.99
CA PRO A 273 -22.61 -10.69 -23.37
C PRO A 273 -23.35 -11.19 -22.12
N HIS A 274 -24.65 -10.90 -22.03
CA HIS A 274 -25.43 -11.18 -20.81
C HIS A 274 -25.56 -12.68 -20.46
N ARG A 275 -25.32 -13.58 -21.43
CA ARG A 275 -25.32 -15.06 -21.31
C ARG A 275 -26.15 -15.58 -20.13
N PRO A 276 -27.49 -15.45 -20.18
CA PRO A 276 -28.36 -15.68 -19.02
C PRO A 276 -28.28 -17.11 -18.46
N ILE A 277 -28.00 -18.10 -19.32
CA ILE A 277 -27.84 -19.50 -18.90
C ILE A 277 -26.65 -19.65 -17.94
N GLN A 278 -25.53 -18.98 -18.20
CA GLN A 278 -24.34 -19.05 -17.33
C GLN A 278 -24.58 -18.39 -15.98
N ARG A 279 -25.27 -17.24 -15.96
CA ARG A 279 -25.64 -16.56 -14.71
C ARG A 279 -26.62 -17.37 -13.89
N ARG A 280 -27.62 -18.00 -14.52
CA ARG A 280 -28.52 -18.93 -13.84
C ARG A 280 -27.75 -20.08 -13.22
N ALA A 281 -26.84 -20.72 -13.98
CA ALA A 281 -25.98 -21.77 -13.45
C ALA A 281 -25.14 -21.29 -12.25
N GLN A 282 -24.57 -20.08 -12.33
CA GLN A 282 -23.81 -19.45 -11.25
C GLN A 282 -24.63 -19.29 -9.97
N TYR A 283 -25.87 -18.77 -10.07
CA TYR A 283 -26.72 -18.55 -8.91
C TYR A 283 -27.33 -19.84 -8.34
N THR A 284 -27.48 -20.89 -9.15
CA THR A 284 -27.99 -22.20 -8.69
C THR A 284 -26.91 -23.14 -8.18
N ALA A 285 -25.64 -22.89 -8.52
CA ALA A 285 -24.55 -23.76 -8.11
C ALA A 285 -24.34 -23.72 -6.60
N ASN A 286 -23.90 -24.84 -6.02
CA ASN A 286 -23.61 -24.90 -4.60
C ASN A 286 -22.33 -24.09 -4.30
N PRO A 287 -22.43 -22.93 -3.59
CA PRO A 287 -21.27 -22.08 -3.34
C PRO A 287 -20.22 -22.78 -2.49
N PHE A 288 -20.65 -23.71 -1.63
CA PHE A 288 -19.75 -24.41 -0.73
C PHE A 288 -18.84 -25.40 -1.45
N THR A 289 -19.37 -26.13 -2.44
CA THR A 289 -18.59 -27.04 -3.28
C THR A 289 -17.52 -26.26 -4.04
N ILE A 290 -17.90 -25.14 -4.64
CA ILE A 290 -16.98 -24.27 -5.38
C ILE A 290 -15.88 -23.72 -4.44
N ALA A 291 -16.26 -23.22 -3.26
CA ALA A 291 -15.29 -22.69 -2.29
C ALA A 291 -14.26 -23.74 -1.86
N ARG A 292 -14.66 -25.00 -1.66
CA ARG A 292 -13.74 -26.12 -1.38
C ARG A 292 -12.82 -26.41 -2.55
N SER A 293 -13.34 -26.40 -3.79
CA SER A 293 -12.54 -26.57 -5.00
C SER A 293 -11.50 -25.46 -5.14
N ILE A 294 -11.89 -24.19 -4.92
CA ILE A 294 -10.96 -23.04 -4.93
C ILE A 294 -9.86 -23.22 -3.90
N MET A 295 -10.20 -23.63 -2.68
CA MET A 295 -9.24 -23.88 -1.62
C MET A 295 -8.26 -25.00 -1.99
N ARG A 296 -8.76 -26.10 -2.58
CA ARG A 296 -7.90 -27.21 -3.03
C ARG A 296 -6.90 -26.75 -4.10
N GLU A 297 -7.36 -26.00 -5.10
CA GLU A 297 -6.49 -25.48 -6.16
C GLU A 297 -5.48 -24.46 -5.64
N LYS A 298 -5.89 -23.56 -4.75
CA LYS A 298 -4.98 -22.62 -4.06
C LYS A 298 -3.83 -23.36 -3.37
N LEU A 299 -4.14 -24.43 -2.64
CA LEU A 299 -3.13 -25.22 -1.93
C LEU A 299 -2.24 -26.00 -2.91
N GLY A 300 -2.80 -26.52 -4.00
CA GLY A 300 -2.04 -27.16 -5.07
C GLY A 300 -1.02 -26.21 -5.70
N GLU A 301 -1.45 -25.00 -6.06
CA GLU A 301 -0.56 -23.96 -6.62
C GLU A 301 0.48 -23.47 -5.61
N ALA A 302 0.13 -23.38 -4.33
CA ALA A 302 1.09 -23.09 -3.27
C ALA A 302 2.16 -24.18 -3.14
N ILE A 303 1.79 -25.47 -3.26
CA ILE A 303 2.74 -26.58 -3.29
C ILE A 303 3.62 -26.53 -4.54
N ARG A 304 3.06 -26.16 -5.72
CA ARG A 304 3.83 -25.97 -6.95
C ARG A 304 4.97 -24.97 -6.75
N VAL A 305 4.69 -23.85 -6.09
CA VAL A 305 5.67 -22.78 -5.84
C VAL A 305 6.61 -23.12 -4.68
N LYS A 306 6.12 -23.79 -3.64
CA LYS A 306 6.90 -24.22 -2.47
C LYS A 306 6.64 -25.70 -2.19
N PRO A 307 7.36 -26.63 -2.83
CA PRO A 307 7.15 -28.07 -2.67
C PRO A 307 7.22 -28.58 -1.22
N ALA A 308 7.98 -27.88 -0.35
CA ALA A 308 8.05 -28.16 1.08
C ALA A 308 6.70 -28.12 1.81
N LEU A 309 5.68 -27.47 1.24
CA LEU A 309 4.33 -27.39 1.80
C LEU A 309 3.50 -28.67 1.61
N ALA A 310 3.94 -29.61 0.76
CA ALA A 310 3.18 -30.82 0.46
C ALA A 310 2.83 -31.64 1.71
N LEU A 311 3.80 -31.84 2.62
CA LEU A 311 3.59 -32.57 3.87
C LEU A 311 2.71 -31.78 4.87
N PRO A 312 3.01 -30.51 5.21
CA PRO A 312 2.15 -29.70 6.08
C PRO A 312 0.69 -29.58 5.58
N TYR A 313 0.48 -29.50 4.27
CA TYR A 313 -0.85 -29.35 3.68
C TYR A 313 -1.64 -30.65 3.58
N ARG A 314 -0.99 -31.82 3.70
CA ARG A 314 -1.67 -33.13 3.56
C ARG A 314 -2.89 -33.25 4.46
N ARG A 315 -2.77 -32.84 5.73
CA ARG A 315 -3.89 -32.87 6.68
C ARG A 315 -5.00 -31.90 6.27
N ILE A 316 -4.63 -30.67 5.90
CA ILE A 316 -5.59 -29.64 5.48
C ILE A 316 -6.36 -30.09 4.23
N LEU A 317 -5.69 -30.68 3.24
CA LEU A 317 -6.29 -31.19 2.02
C LEU A 317 -7.27 -32.34 2.29
N ASN A 318 -6.94 -33.25 3.21
CA ASN A 318 -7.85 -34.32 3.62
C ASN A 318 -9.09 -33.76 4.31
N ASP A 319 -8.92 -32.75 5.17
CA ASP A 319 -9.99 -32.14 5.95
C ASP A 319 -10.92 -31.26 5.07
N ILE A 320 -10.44 -30.65 3.99
CA ILE A 320 -11.26 -29.80 3.11
C ILE A 320 -12.52 -30.51 2.61
N SER A 321 -12.43 -31.82 2.34
CA SER A 321 -13.56 -32.61 1.86
C SER A 321 -14.64 -32.83 2.93
N SER A 322 -14.27 -32.80 4.22
CA SER A 322 -15.17 -33.03 5.37
C SER A 322 -15.62 -31.76 6.07
N ILE A 323 -14.93 -30.62 5.89
CA ILE A 323 -15.30 -29.32 6.46
C ILE A 323 -16.73 -28.94 6.06
N GLY A 324 -17.68 -28.84 6.99
CA GLY A 324 -19.10 -28.61 6.69
C GLY A 324 -19.56 -27.15 6.70
N THR A 325 -18.69 -26.19 7.06
CA THR A 325 -19.05 -24.77 7.17
C THR A 325 -18.00 -23.86 6.55
N LEU A 326 -18.44 -22.68 6.09
CA LEU A 326 -17.55 -21.69 5.48
C LEU A 326 -16.52 -21.15 6.47
N ASP A 327 -16.86 -21.03 7.74
CA ASP A 327 -15.93 -20.51 8.76
C ASP A 327 -14.80 -21.50 9.07
N MET A 328 -15.09 -22.81 9.12
CA MET A 328 -14.05 -23.84 9.21
C MET A 328 -13.12 -23.80 7.99
N LEU A 329 -13.66 -23.52 6.79
CA LEU A 329 -12.87 -23.40 5.57
C LEU A 329 -11.94 -22.16 5.63
N ARG A 330 -12.44 -21.03 6.15
CA ARG A 330 -11.63 -19.82 6.40
C ARG A 330 -10.54 -20.05 7.45
N GLN A 331 -10.82 -20.80 8.51
CA GLN A 331 -9.80 -21.17 9.50
C GLN A 331 -8.71 -22.06 8.89
N ALA A 332 -9.10 -23.02 8.04
CA ALA A 332 -8.14 -23.82 7.28
C ALA A 332 -7.30 -22.96 6.32
N GLU A 333 -7.92 -21.97 5.68
CA GLU A 333 -7.24 -20.97 4.85
C GLU A 333 -6.21 -20.16 5.63
N GLY A 334 -6.58 -19.62 6.80
CA GLY A 334 -5.64 -18.88 7.65
C GLY A 334 -4.44 -19.73 8.10
N ARG A 335 -4.67 -20.99 8.48
CA ARG A 335 -3.58 -21.92 8.82
C ARG A 335 -2.68 -22.21 7.61
N ALA A 336 -3.27 -22.48 6.45
CA ALA A 336 -2.52 -22.73 5.22
C ALA A 336 -1.72 -21.49 4.78
N ALA A 337 -2.30 -20.30 4.88
CA ALA A 337 -1.65 -19.03 4.56
C ALA A 337 -0.44 -18.77 5.48
N ASN A 338 -0.57 -19.00 6.79
CA ASN A 338 0.56 -18.86 7.72
C ASN A 338 1.71 -19.81 7.36
N LEU A 339 1.40 -21.08 7.07
CA LEU A 339 2.41 -22.05 6.63
C LEU A 339 3.08 -21.63 5.32
N TYR A 340 2.31 -21.09 4.36
CA TYR A 340 2.82 -20.57 3.08
C TYR A 340 3.79 -19.42 3.29
N TRP A 341 3.36 -18.39 4.01
CA TRP A 341 4.14 -17.16 4.19
C TRP A 341 5.40 -17.39 5.05
N ASN A 342 5.38 -18.34 5.98
CA ASN A 342 6.57 -18.74 6.72
C ASN A 342 7.68 -19.34 5.83
N GLN A 343 7.37 -19.77 4.59
CA GLN A 343 8.38 -20.21 3.62
C GLN A 343 9.09 -19.04 2.90
N TRP A 344 8.66 -17.80 3.17
CA TRP A 344 9.16 -16.58 2.54
C TRP A 344 9.89 -15.70 3.56
N ASN A 345 10.93 -16.26 4.19
CA ASN A 345 11.82 -15.51 5.07
C ASN A 345 13.15 -15.21 4.36
N PHE A 346 13.45 -13.94 4.11
CA PHE A 346 14.67 -13.52 3.44
C PHE A 346 15.05 -12.07 3.77
N GLU A 347 16.32 -11.75 3.57
CA GLU A 347 16.84 -10.39 3.64
C GLU A 347 16.89 -9.77 2.23
N LEU A 348 16.53 -8.49 2.12
CA LEU A 348 16.61 -7.71 0.89
C LEU A 348 18.03 -7.15 0.72
N ASP A 349 18.60 -7.23 -0.48
CA ASP A 349 19.79 -6.43 -0.80
C ASP A 349 19.40 -4.95 -0.84
N HIS A 350 20.18 -4.10 -0.17
CA HIS A 350 19.77 -2.72 0.07
C HIS A 350 20.93 -1.74 0.12
N HIS A 351 20.60 -0.48 -0.16
CA HIS A 351 21.49 0.65 0.06
C HIS A 351 21.45 1.11 1.53
N ARG A 352 22.44 1.92 1.92
CA ARG A 352 22.60 2.38 3.31
C ARG A 352 21.40 3.15 3.86
N ASP A 353 20.61 3.79 2.99
CA ASP A 353 19.43 4.57 3.35
C ASP A 353 18.20 3.70 3.66
N PHE A 354 18.26 2.38 3.41
CA PHE A 354 17.13 1.48 3.61
C PHE A 354 16.85 1.22 5.10
N PRO A 355 15.60 1.40 5.58
CA PRO A 355 15.26 1.28 6.99
C PRO A 355 15.47 -0.14 7.53
N GLU A 356 15.93 -0.25 8.77
CA GLU A 356 16.21 -1.52 9.43
C GLU A 356 15.00 -2.47 9.46
N HIS A 357 13.82 -1.96 9.82
CA HIS A 357 12.57 -2.72 9.86
C HIS A 357 12.02 -3.15 8.48
N TRP A 358 12.66 -2.73 7.38
CA TRP A 358 12.33 -3.19 6.03
C TRP A 358 13.34 -4.19 5.48
N ARG A 359 14.48 -4.41 6.14
CA ARG A 359 15.57 -5.25 5.60
C ARG A 359 15.17 -6.70 5.47
N THR A 360 14.36 -7.20 6.38
CA THR A 360 13.92 -8.59 6.41
C THR A 360 12.43 -8.70 6.14
N PHE A 361 12.08 -9.58 5.21
CA PHE A 361 10.70 -9.97 4.95
C PHE A 361 10.43 -11.33 5.59
N SER A 362 9.35 -11.43 6.36
CA SER A 362 9.00 -12.66 7.09
C SER A 362 7.57 -13.12 6.90
N ASN A 363 6.61 -12.22 6.67
CA ASN A 363 5.21 -12.57 6.51
C ASN A 363 4.39 -11.50 5.75
N ARG A 364 3.27 -11.93 5.18
CA ARG A 364 2.22 -11.08 4.61
C ARG A 364 1.19 -10.69 5.67
N SER A 365 1.63 -9.89 6.64
CA SER A 365 0.77 -9.29 7.66
C SER A 365 1.04 -7.81 7.83
N SER A 366 0.05 -7.09 8.36
CA SER A 366 0.17 -5.69 8.75
C SER A 366 -0.08 -5.56 10.23
N THR A 367 0.78 -4.86 10.94
CA THR A 367 0.56 -4.51 12.35
C THR A 367 -0.65 -3.59 12.54
N LEU A 368 -1.12 -2.92 11.49
CA LEU A 368 -2.26 -2.00 11.55
C LEU A 368 -3.62 -2.70 11.49
N THR A 369 -3.69 -3.86 10.82
CA THR A 369 -4.98 -4.52 10.52
C THR A 369 -4.97 -6.03 10.74
N GLY A 370 -3.82 -6.62 11.02
CA GLY A 370 -3.63 -8.08 10.99
C GLY A 370 -3.73 -8.69 9.57
N SER A 371 -3.99 -7.86 8.54
CA SER A 371 -4.24 -8.27 7.15
C SER A 371 -3.22 -7.65 6.19
N GLY A 372 -2.97 -8.29 5.05
CA GLY A 372 -2.03 -7.77 4.04
C GLY A 372 -2.41 -6.44 3.37
N ARG A 373 -3.65 -5.93 3.56
CA ARG A 373 -4.17 -4.75 2.82
C ARG A 373 -3.44 -3.43 3.13
N LYS A 374 -3.16 -3.13 4.40
CA LYS A 374 -2.42 -1.91 4.80
C LYS A 374 -0.94 -2.24 4.95
N ALA A 375 -0.22 -2.34 3.83
CA ALA A 375 1.17 -2.77 3.83
C ALA A 375 2.03 -1.86 4.72
N VAL A 376 2.72 -2.44 5.71
CA VAL A 376 3.76 -1.75 6.51
C VAL A 376 5.17 -2.10 6.03
N HIS A 377 5.26 -2.95 5.01
CA HIS A 377 6.50 -3.47 4.43
C HIS A 377 6.52 -3.29 2.90
N PRO A 378 7.66 -2.90 2.29
CA PRO A 378 7.82 -2.73 0.85
C PRO A 378 7.33 -3.90 -0.01
N VAL A 379 7.71 -5.12 0.36
CA VAL A 379 7.29 -6.36 -0.34
C VAL A 379 5.77 -6.52 -0.35
N ASN A 380 5.11 -6.24 0.79
CA ASN A 380 3.66 -6.32 0.88
C ASN A 380 2.98 -5.24 0.02
N ALA A 381 3.58 -4.05 -0.08
CA ALA A 381 3.08 -3.00 -0.96
C ALA A 381 3.17 -3.44 -2.44
N MET A 382 4.30 -4.02 -2.86
CA MET A 382 4.47 -4.54 -4.22
C MET A 382 3.49 -5.68 -4.56
N LEU A 383 3.30 -6.61 -3.63
CA LEU A 383 2.31 -7.69 -3.78
C LEU A 383 0.89 -7.14 -3.91
N ASN A 384 0.51 -6.14 -3.11
CA ASN A 384 -0.82 -5.53 -3.18
C ASN A 384 -1.09 -4.92 -4.57
N TYR A 385 -0.13 -4.18 -5.13
CA TYR A 385 -0.25 -3.65 -6.50
C TYR A 385 -0.48 -4.76 -7.53
N GLY A 386 0.32 -5.83 -7.47
CA GLY A 386 0.17 -6.97 -8.38
C GLY A 386 -1.19 -7.66 -8.26
N TYR A 387 -1.66 -7.89 -7.03
CA TYR A 387 -2.97 -8.50 -6.80
C TYR A 387 -4.12 -7.60 -7.24
N THR A 388 -4.05 -6.30 -7.02
CA THR A 388 -5.11 -5.37 -7.41
C THR A 388 -5.31 -5.37 -8.92
N VAL A 389 -4.21 -5.26 -9.69
CA VAL A 389 -4.29 -5.31 -11.15
C VAL A 389 -4.79 -6.68 -11.63
N LEU A 390 -4.32 -7.77 -11.03
CA LEU A 390 -4.80 -9.11 -11.37
C LEU A 390 -6.31 -9.27 -11.08
N ALA A 391 -6.79 -8.78 -9.93
CA ALA A 391 -8.21 -8.82 -9.57
C ALA A 391 -9.07 -8.07 -10.60
N GLY A 392 -8.67 -6.84 -10.99
CA GLY A 392 -9.38 -6.07 -12.02
C GLY A 392 -9.39 -6.77 -13.38
N ARG A 393 -8.30 -7.45 -13.74
CA ARG A 393 -8.22 -8.24 -14.98
C ARG A 393 -9.13 -9.46 -14.97
N ILE A 394 -9.20 -10.18 -13.84
CA ILE A 394 -10.13 -11.30 -13.66
C ILE A 394 -11.57 -10.81 -13.72
N GLU A 395 -11.90 -9.72 -13.03
CA GLU A 395 -13.23 -9.09 -13.09
C GLU A 395 -13.63 -8.75 -14.53
N ARG A 396 -12.76 -8.07 -15.27
CA ARG A 396 -13.02 -7.73 -16.68
C ARG A 396 -13.23 -8.99 -17.53
N ALA A 397 -12.40 -10.02 -17.33
CA ALA A 397 -12.53 -11.28 -18.05
C ALA A 397 -13.82 -12.05 -17.72
N LEU A 398 -14.26 -12.04 -16.45
CA LEU A 398 -15.54 -12.61 -16.02
C LEU A 398 -16.72 -11.94 -16.73
N VAL A 399 -16.71 -10.60 -16.79
CA VAL A 399 -17.79 -9.86 -17.48
C VAL A 399 -17.80 -10.17 -18.98
N PHE A 400 -16.63 -10.25 -19.62
CA PHE A 400 -16.53 -10.66 -21.03
C PHE A 400 -17.04 -12.07 -21.28
N ASP A 401 -16.83 -12.99 -20.35
CA ASP A 401 -17.31 -14.35 -20.47
C ASP A 401 -18.76 -14.52 -20.03
N GLY A 402 -19.42 -13.46 -19.53
CA GLY A 402 -20.86 -13.40 -19.24
C GLY A 402 -21.25 -13.69 -17.78
N TYR A 403 -20.27 -13.86 -16.90
CA TYR A 403 -20.49 -14.10 -15.47
C TYR A 403 -20.81 -12.81 -14.71
N ASP A 404 -21.40 -12.96 -13.53
CA ASP A 404 -21.56 -11.88 -12.55
C ASP A 404 -20.36 -11.86 -11.59
N PRO A 405 -19.50 -10.82 -11.62
CA PRO A 405 -18.36 -10.71 -10.73
C PRO A 405 -18.71 -10.58 -9.24
N ALA A 406 -19.93 -10.12 -8.90
CA ALA A 406 -20.35 -9.95 -7.51
C ALA A 406 -20.68 -11.29 -6.83
N ALA A 407 -21.03 -12.31 -7.61
CA ALA A 407 -21.46 -13.62 -7.12
C ALA A 407 -20.28 -14.54 -6.76
N GLY A 408 -19.52 -14.13 -5.73
CA GLY A 408 -18.49 -14.95 -5.09
C GLY A 408 -19.05 -16.00 -4.13
N THR A 409 -18.22 -16.98 -3.80
CA THR A 409 -18.52 -18.14 -2.94
C THR A 409 -17.67 -18.21 -1.67
N LEU A 410 -16.41 -17.76 -1.70
CA LEU A 410 -15.48 -17.84 -0.56
C LEU A 410 -15.45 -16.52 0.23
N HIS A 411 -15.26 -15.41 -0.49
CA HIS A 411 -15.37 -14.08 0.09
C HIS A 411 -16.85 -13.68 0.25
N ALA A 412 -17.15 -13.03 1.38
CA ALA A 412 -18.50 -12.51 1.60
C ALA A 412 -18.91 -11.56 0.46
N ALA A 413 -20.17 -11.68 0.04
CA ALA A 413 -20.79 -10.69 -0.84
C ALA A 413 -20.81 -9.34 -0.13
N MET A 414 -20.24 -8.32 -0.75
CA MET A 414 -20.26 -6.95 -0.29
C MET A 414 -20.66 -6.08 -1.47
N ASP A 415 -21.55 -5.11 -1.24
CA ASP A 415 -21.98 -4.22 -2.30
C ASP A 415 -20.77 -3.49 -2.92
N GLY A 416 -20.77 -3.37 -4.25
CA GLY A 416 -19.66 -2.80 -5.02
C GLY A 416 -18.38 -3.64 -5.10
N ARG A 417 -18.34 -4.87 -4.56
CA ARG A 417 -17.16 -5.76 -4.64
C ARG A 417 -17.35 -6.87 -5.67
N ALA A 418 -16.39 -7.01 -6.58
CA ALA A 418 -16.26 -8.18 -7.46
C ALA A 418 -15.78 -9.43 -6.69
N SER A 419 -16.60 -9.94 -5.75
CA SER A 419 -16.22 -11.04 -4.85
C SER A 419 -15.77 -12.29 -5.58
N LEU A 420 -16.35 -12.63 -6.73
CA LEU A 420 -15.90 -13.77 -7.53
C LEU A 420 -14.48 -13.56 -8.09
N ALA A 421 -14.14 -12.34 -8.51
CA ALA A 421 -12.77 -12.04 -8.95
C ALA A 421 -11.76 -12.24 -7.81
N TRP A 422 -12.14 -11.86 -6.58
CA TRP A 422 -11.34 -12.10 -5.38
C TRP A 422 -11.29 -13.56 -4.93
N ASP A 423 -12.23 -14.40 -5.36
CA ASP A 423 -12.17 -15.84 -5.13
C ASP A 423 -11.25 -16.52 -6.15
N LEU A 424 -11.43 -16.20 -7.44
CA LEU A 424 -10.65 -16.81 -8.52
C LEU A 424 -9.20 -16.35 -8.56
N ILE A 425 -8.88 -15.17 -8.02
CA ILE A 425 -7.50 -14.74 -7.86
C ILE A 425 -6.69 -15.70 -6.98
N GLU A 426 -7.33 -16.41 -6.05
CA GLU A 426 -6.64 -17.31 -5.12
C GLU A 426 -5.88 -18.45 -5.84
N LEU A 427 -6.34 -18.85 -7.03
CA LEU A 427 -5.66 -19.84 -7.89
C LEU A 427 -4.40 -19.26 -8.56
N LEU A 428 -4.29 -17.94 -8.65
CA LEU A 428 -3.20 -17.27 -9.36
C LEU A 428 -2.24 -16.53 -8.42
N ARG A 429 -2.62 -16.29 -7.15
CA ARG A 429 -1.78 -15.62 -6.15
C ARG A 429 -0.39 -16.26 -6.03
N PRO A 430 -0.23 -17.59 -5.84
CA PRO A 430 1.10 -18.18 -5.70
C PRO A 430 2.01 -17.90 -6.92
N THR A 431 1.43 -17.83 -8.12
CA THR A 431 2.20 -17.48 -9.33
C THR A 431 2.67 -16.02 -9.32
N VAL A 432 1.83 -15.08 -8.87
CA VAL A 432 2.24 -13.68 -8.67
C VAL A 432 3.33 -13.59 -7.62
N ASP A 433 3.19 -14.34 -6.52
CA ASP A 433 4.14 -14.36 -5.41
C ASP A 433 5.52 -14.84 -5.88
N GLU A 434 5.56 -15.95 -6.61
CA GLU A 434 6.77 -16.50 -7.23
C GLU A 434 7.46 -15.49 -8.16
N GLN A 435 6.70 -14.87 -9.06
CA GLN A 435 7.22 -13.91 -10.04
C GLN A 435 7.76 -12.64 -9.37
N LEU A 436 6.98 -12.03 -8.47
CA LEU A 436 7.37 -10.80 -7.81
C LEU A 436 8.47 -11.03 -6.81
N ILE A 437 8.35 -12.02 -5.91
CA ILE A 437 9.37 -12.24 -4.88
C ILE A 437 10.69 -12.67 -5.52
N GLY A 438 10.64 -13.56 -6.53
CA GLY A 438 11.83 -13.95 -7.29
C GLY A 438 12.53 -12.74 -7.92
N TRP A 439 11.77 -11.82 -8.55
CA TRP A 439 12.34 -10.57 -9.04
C TRP A 439 12.85 -9.67 -7.93
N ILE A 440 12.11 -9.51 -6.82
CA ILE A 440 12.46 -8.63 -5.71
C ILE A 440 13.82 -8.98 -5.11
N GLN A 441 14.12 -10.27 -4.98
CA GLN A 441 15.37 -10.78 -4.42
C GLN A 441 16.59 -10.48 -5.31
N THR A 442 16.39 -10.14 -6.59
CA THR A 442 17.47 -9.77 -7.52
C THR A 442 17.78 -8.28 -7.52
N GLN A 443 16.98 -7.46 -6.83
CA GLN A 443 17.09 -6.01 -6.87
C GLN A 443 17.77 -5.48 -5.61
N LYS A 444 18.38 -4.30 -5.76
CA LYS A 444 18.98 -3.55 -4.66
C LYS A 444 18.13 -2.33 -4.30
N TRP A 445 17.59 -2.33 -3.08
CA TRP A 445 16.51 -1.43 -2.68
C TRP A 445 16.98 -0.16 -1.96
N ARG A 446 16.26 0.95 -2.18
CA ARG A 446 16.47 2.25 -1.53
C ARG A 446 15.21 2.68 -0.79
N LYS A 447 15.36 3.52 0.25
CA LYS A 447 14.18 4.07 0.93
C LYS A 447 13.35 4.93 -0.02
N ARG A 448 14.03 5.62 -0.94
CA ARG A 448 13.43 6.55 -1.89
C ARG A 448 12.53 5.89 -2.92
N ASP A 449 12.61 4.58 -3.12
CA ASP A 449 11.72 3.85 -4.03
C ASP A 449 10.27 3.79 -3.51
N PHE A 450 10.10 4.04 -2.22
CA PHE A 450 8.83 3.93 -1.50
C PHE A 450 8.44 5.26 -0.86
N GLU A 451 7.14 5.41 -0.65
CA GLU A 451 6.55 6.45 0.18
C GLU A 451 5.81 5.83 1.37
N VAL A 452 5.64 6.61 2.43
CA VAL A 452 4.93 6.18 3.63
C VAL A 452 3.97 7.29 4.01
N ASN A 453 2.70 6.95 4.22
CA ASN A 453 1.70 7.92 4.67
C ASN A 453 1.75 8.13 6.20
N ASP A 454 0.94 9.05 6.71
CA ASP A 454 0.90 9.39 8.14
C ASP A 454 0.48 8.23 9.07
N ASP A 455 -0.18 7.22 8.49
CA ASP A 455 -0.61 5.99 9.16
C ASP A 455 0.46 4.89 9.15
N GLY A 456 1.58 5.09 8.46
CA GLY A 456 2.65 4.11 8.31
C GLY A 456 2.43 3.10 7.16
N VAL A 457 1.44 3.33 6.31
CA VAL A 457 1.20 2.52 5.10
C VAL A 457 2.26 2.85 4.06
N VAL A 458 2.96 1.82 3.61
CA VAL A 458 3.99 1.87 2.58
C VAL A 458 3.33 1.73 1.22
N TYR A 459 3.73 2.57 0.29
CA TYR A 459 3.30 2.49 -1.10
C TYR A 459 4.44 2.84 -2.07
N LEU A 460 4.22 2.53 -3.34
CA LEU A 460 5.26 2.58 -4.36
C LEU A 460 5.30 3.98 -4.98
N ARG A 461 6.50 4.48 -5.30
CA ARG A 461 6.62 5.59 -6.25
C ARG A 461 6.21 5.15 -7.65
N GLN A 462 5.83 6.12 -8.47
CA GLN A 462 5.10 5.84 -9.70
C GLN A 462 5.93 5.03 -10.71
N GLN A 463 7.23 5.31 -10.85
CA GLN A 463 8.10 4.54 -11.75
C GLN A 463 8.33 3.09 -11.25
N LEU A 464 8.50 2.87 -9.95
CA LEU A 464 8.58 1.52 -9.38
C LEU A 464 7.26 0.76 -9.60
N ALA A 465 6.12 1.42 -9.38
CA ALA A 465 4.81 0.81 -9.56
C ALA A 465 4.62 0.25 -10.98
N ARG A 466 5.07 0.98 -12.02
CA ARG A 466 5.05 0.49 -13.41
C ARG A 466 5.77 -0.84 -13.56
N VAL A 467 6.99 -0.92 -13.05
CA VAL A 467 7.82 -2.13 -13.13
C VAL A 467 7.17 -3.27 -12.35
N VAL A 468 6.66 -3.01 -11.15
CA VAL A 468 5.95 -4.02 -10.34
C VAL A 468 4.72 -4.57 -11.07
N ILE A 469 3.94 -3.72 -11.72
CA ILE A 469 2.77 -4.14 -12.51
C ILE A 469 3.20 -5.01 -13.70
N GLN A 470 4.30 -4.68 -14.36
CA GLN A 470 4.85 -5.49 -15.46
C GLN A 470 5.39 -6.84 -14.97
N LYS A 471 6.10 -6.86 -13.84
CA LYS A 471 6.70 -8.09 -13.28
C LYS A 471 5.66 -9.05 -12.67
N SER A 472 4.52 -8.53 -12.21
CA SER A 472 3.39 -9.33 -11.70
C SER A 472 2.40 -9.76 -12.78
N TRP A 473 2.67 -9.48 -14.05
CA TRP A 473 1.69 -9.63 -15.11
C TRP A 473 1.44 -11.11 -15.49
N ILE A 474 0.30 -11.65 -15.05
CA ILE A 474 -0.14 -12.99 -15.46
C ILE A 474 -0.64 -12.98 -16.92
N PRO A 475 -0.24 -13.92 -17.79
CA PRO A 475 -0.76 -14.00 -19.16
C PRO A 475 -2.28 -14.24 -19.21
N ASP A 476 -2.98 -13.62 -20.17
CA ASP A 476 -4.44 -13.76 -20.34
C ASP A 476 -4.87 -15.23 -20.53
N ALA A 477 -4.00 -16.06 -21.11
CA ALA A 477 -4.26 -17.50 -21.27
C ALA A 477 -4.49 -18.21 -19.94
N LYS A 478 -3.73 -17.86 -18.88
CA LYS A 478 -3.91 -18.41 -17.53
C LYS A 478 -5.21 -17.92 -16.90
N ILE A 479 -5.57 -16.64 -17.08
CA ILE A 479 -6.86 -16.11 -16.60
C ILE A 479 -8.03 -16.85 -17.28
N LYS A 480 -7.97 -17.03 -18.61
CA LYS A 480 -8.97 -17.82 -19.35
C LYS A 480 -9.03 -19.28 -18.90
N GLN A 481 -7.91 -19.86 -18.49
CA GLN A 481 -7.90 -21.22 -17.93
C GLN A 481 -8.65 -21.29 -16.60
N VAL A 482 -8.44 -20.32 -15.72
CA VAL A 482 -9.17 -20.22 -14.44
C VAL A 482 -10.66 -20.05 -14.66
N ILE A 483 -11.07 -19.21 -15.62
CA ILE A 483 -12.49 -19.01 -15.93
C ILE A 483 -13.11 -20.29 -16.52
N ARG A 484 -12.40 -21.01 -17.39
CA ARG A 484 -12.85 -22.32 -17.91
C ARG A 484 -12.99 -23.37 -16.81
N TRP A 485 -12.02 -23.43 -15.90
CA TRP A 485 -12.10 -24.30 -14.72
C TRP A 485 -13.34 -23.97 -13.87
N TYR A 486 -13.58 -22.68 -13.60
CA TYR A 486 -14.76 -22.23 -12.86
C TYR A 486 -16.06 -22.63 -13.57
N ALA A 487 -16.13 -22.49 -14.90
CA ALA A 487 -17.26 -22.94 -15.69
C ALA A 487 -17.53 -24.46 -15.51
N GLY A 488 -16.48 -25.28 -15.43
CA GLY A 488 -16.58 -26.71 -15.14
C GLY A 488 -17.20 -26.99 -13.77
N GLN A 489 -16.84 -26.20 -12.74
CA GLN A 489 -17.42 -26.31 -11.40
C GLN A 489 -18.92 -26.02 -11.38
N LEU A 490 -19.43 -25.13 -12.25
CA LEU A 490 -20.86 -24.82 -12.33
C LEU A 490 -21.70 -25.96 -12.92
N VAL A 491 -21.11 -26.78 -13.80
CA VAL A 491 -21.81 -27.88 -14.50
C VAL A 491 -21.64 -29.22 -13.77
N GLY A 492 -20.89 -29.24 -12.66
CA GLY A 492 -20.61 -30.48 -11.91
C GLY A 492 -19.62 -31.41 -12.61
N ARG A 493 -18.78 -30.89 -13.53
CA ARG A 493 -17.65 -31.64 -14.10
C ARG A 493 -16.41 -31.37 -13.26
N GLU A 494 -15.89 -32.39 -12.59
CA GLU A 494 -14.57 -32.34 -11.92
C GLU A 494 -13.43 -32.36 -12.97
N GLU A 495 -13.30 -31.30 -13.77
CA GLU A 495 -12.09 -31.09 -14.57
C GLU A 495 -11.04 -30.41 -13.68
N GLY A 496 -10.04 -31.17 -13.21
CA GLY A 496 -8.93 -30.64 -12.41
C GLY A 496 -8.13 -29.58 -13.16
N PHE A 497 -7.70 -28.52 -12.47
CA PHE A 497 -6.85 -27.49 -13.06
C PHE A 497 -5.45 -28.06 -13.32
N ARG A 498 -5.06 -28.22 -14.59
CA ARG A 498 -3.69 -28.63 -14.96
C ARG A 498 -2.98 -27.49 -15.67
N VAL A 499 -2.01 -26.85 -15.00
CA VAL A 499 -1.09 -25.89 -15.64
C VAL A 499 -0.09 -26.68 -16.48
N GLY A 500 -0.14 -26.51 -17.80
CA GLY A 500 0.88 -26.98 -18.73
C GLY A 500 2.03 -25.99 -18.85
#